data_AF-A0A5E4MT29-F1
#
_entry.id   AF-A0A5E4MT29-F1
#
_cell.length_a   1.000
_cell.length_b   1.000
_cell.length_c   1.000
_cell.angle_alpha   90.00
_cell.angle_beta   90.00
_cell.angle_gamma   90.00
#
_symmetry.space_group_name_H-M   'P 1'
#
loop_
_entity.id
_entity.type
_entity.pdbx_description
1 polymer ?
#
loop_
_entity_poly.entity_id
_entity_poly.type
_entity_poly.pdbx_seq_one_letter_code
_entity_poly.pdbx_strand_id
1 'polypeptide(L)'
;MEYDKKCRDFVMTIPSGNKTLEEKWKNIKQILKSKSEEVLGTQEKETQKLWITEKIVELINQRRKYIYKPSGYHSETVRLDTKLTRSFLCFTFIFIWHGLTWEVFLWTVFNFIGITLETLARFFGKSSYYSRYIKCNLSESNERRFLAFITCPLTMLSAISNFFFFGGLDAGISYFEAIFVLNTWMQNIIIIIIFYSMCQISMEFNHYQKTKKKQKFNQYF
;
A
#
# COMPACT_ATOMS: atom_id res chain seq x y z
N MET A 1 -13.62 -1.37 34.34
CA MET A 1 -12.96 -2.21 35.37
C MET A 1 -13.23 -3.70 35.21
N GLU A 2 -14.43 -4.12 34.77
CA GLU A 2 -14.80 -5.54 34.68
C GLU A 2 -14.13 -6.32 33.52
N TYR A 3 -13.93 -5.68 32.36
CA TYR A 3 -13.21 -6.27 31.22
C TYR A 3 -11.74 -6.57 31.51
N ASP A 4 -11.07 -5.66 32.22
CA ASP A 4 -9.64 -5.78 32.56
C ASP A 4 -9.38 -6.93 33.55
N LYS A 5 -10.36 -7.23 34.43
CA LYS A 5 -10.31 -8.38 35.34
C LYS A 5 -10.46 -9.70 34.58
N LYS A 6 -11.40 -9.76 33.62
CA LYS A 6 -11.61 -10.93 32.74
C LYS A 6 -10.40 -11.28 31.88
N CYS A 7 -9.66 -10.27 31.41
CA CYS A 7 -8.44 -10.47 30.64
C CYS A 7 -7.28 -10.98 31.52
N ARG A 8 -7.12 -10.48 32.76
CA ARG A 8 -6.11 -10.98 33.70
C ARG A 8 -6.34 -12.43 34.09
N ASP A 9 -7.59 -12.80 34.40
CA ASP A 9 -7.94 -14.16 34.79
C ASP A 9 -7.72 -15.16 33.65
N PHE A 10 -7.93 -14.73 32.39
CA PHE A 10 -7.65 -15.52 31.19
C PHE A 10 -6.15 -15.79 30.99
N VAL A 11 -5.29 -14.80 31.23
CA VAL A 11 -3.84 -14.96 31.12
C VAL A 11 -3.32 -15.92 32.20
N MET A 12 -3.91 -15.90 33.40
CA MET A 12 -3.57 -16.80 34.50
C MET A 12 -4.01 -18.26 34.26
N THR A 13 -4.93 -18.53 33.34
CA THR A 13 -5.39 -19.90 33.01
C THR A 13 -4.49 -20.61 32.00
N ILE A 14 -3.49 -19.93 31.42
CA ILE A 14 -2.58 -20.53 30.43
C ILE A 14 -1.50 -21.33 31.18
N PRO A 15 -1.43 -22.67 31.03
CA PRO A 15 -0.50 -23.48 31.80
C PRO A 15 0.95 -23.19 31.40
N SER A 16 1.73 -22.70 32.37
CA SER A 16 3.17 -22.44 32.28
C SER A 16 3.99 -23.74 32.36
N GLY A 17 3.73 -24.67 31.45
CA GLY A 17 4.50 -25.90 31.26
C GLY A 17 5.44 -25.82 30.05
N ASN A 18 6.55 -26.55 30.11
CA ASN A 18 7.60 -26.61 29.08
C ASN A 18 7.14 -27.40 27.83
N LYS A 19 6.12 -26.89 27.12
CA LYS A 19 5.65 -27.40 25.83
C LYS A 19 6.18 -26.55 24.67
N THR A 20 6.43 -27.19 23.53
CA THR A 20 6.92 -26.54 22.30
C THR A 20 5.98 -25.42 21.84
N LEU A 21 6.54 -24.36 21.25
CA LEU A 21 5.83 -23.14 20.84
C LEU A 21 4.62 -23.45 19.94
N GLU A 22 4.76 -24.43 19.05
CA GLU A 22 3.70 -24.97 18.19
C GLU A 22 2.48 -25.49 18.96
N GLU A 23 2.70 -26.24 20.05
CA GLU A 23 1.61 -26.78 20.88
C GLU A 23 0.92 -25.67 21.69
N LYS A 24 1.71 -24.68 22.16
CA LYS A 24 1.16 -23.49 22.82
C LYS A 24 0.26 -22.72 21.86
N TRP A 25 0.68 -22.50 20.62
CA TRP A 25 -0.13 -21.83 19.60
C TRP A 25 -1.39 -22.61 19.21
N LYS A 26 -1.30 -23.94 19.11
CA LYS A 26 -2.48 -24.79 18.85
C LYS A 26 -3.51 -24.70 19.96
N ASN A 27 -3.08 -24.77 21.22
CA ASN A 27 -3.97 -24.64 22.37
C ASN A 27 -4.63 -23.26 22.43
N ILE A 28 -3.87 -22.18 22.21
CA ILE A 28 -4.42 -20.82 22.19
C ILE A 28 -5.48 -20.67 21.09
N LYS A 29 -5.20 -21.19 19.88
CA LYS A 29 -6.19 -21.17 18.77
C LYS A 29 -7.47 -21.92 19.13
N GLN A 30 -7.35 -23.07 19.81
CA GLN A 30 -8.50 -23.89 20.17
C GLN A 30 -9.36 -23.22 21.25
N ILE A 31 -8.74 -22.60 22.25
CA ILE A 31 -9.42 -21.87 23.33
C ILE A 31 -10.12 -20.61 22.79
N LEU A 32 -9.48 -19.87 21.88
CA LEU A 32 -10.09 -18.70 21.23
C LEU A 32 -11.29 -19.11 20.38
N LYS A 33 -11.16 -20.22 19.65
CA LYS A 33 -12.23 -20.76 18.82
C LYS A 33 -13.44 -21.17 19.66
N SER A 34 -13.24 -21.93 20.73
CA SER A 34 -14.34 -22.38 21.60
C SER A 34 -15.07 -21.21 22.27
N LYS A 35 -14.33 -20.20 22.77
CA LYS A 35 -14.94 -19.00 23.35
C LYS A 35 -15.67 -18.14 22.32
N SER A 36 -15.15 -18.06 21.09
CA SER A 36 -15.85 -17.35 20.01
C SER A 36 -17.16 -18.04 19.64
N GLU A 37 -17.19 -19.39 19.65
CA GLU A 37 -18.39 -20.19 19.38
C GLU A 37 -19.41 -20.13 20.53
N GLU A 38 -18.95 -20.01 21.78
CA GLU A 38 -19.79 -19.81 22.97
C GLU A 38 -20.48 -18.43 22.99
N VAL A 39 -19.75 -17.36 22.63
CA VAL A 39 -20.26 -15.98 22.68
C VAL A 39 -21.12 -15.63 21.46
N LEU A 40 -20.77 -16.15 20.28
CA LEU A 40 -21.46 -15.81 19.03
C LEU A 40 -22.60 -16.79 18.68
N GLY A 41 -22.78 -17.85 19.49
CA GLY A 41 -23.57 -19.01 19.09
C GLY A 41 -22.91 -19.74 17.91
N THR A 42 -23.37 -20.94 17.60
CA THR A 42 -22.91 -21.72 16.44
C THR A 42 -23.23 -20.96 15.16
N GLN A 43 -22.34 -20.05 14.75
CA GLN A 43 -22.29 -19.57 13.38
C GLN A 43 -21.78 -20.75 12.58
N GLU A 44 -22.73 -21.54 12.09
CA GLU A 44 -22.53 -22.50 11.03
C GLU A 44 -21.65 -21.79 10.00
N LYS A 45 -20.40 -22.25 9.88
CA LYS A 45 -19.49 -21.76 8.85
C LYS A 45 -20.22 -21.97 7.55
N GLU A 46 -20.81 -20.91 7.02
CA GLU A 46 -21.55 -20.88 5.77
C GLU A 46 -20.67 -21.62 4.77
N THR A 47 -21.07 -22.85 4.47
CA THR A 47 -20.29 -23.80 3.69
C THR A 47 -19.99 -23.09 2.39
N GLN A 48 -18.71 -22.87 2.13
CA GLN A 48 -18.14 -22.25 0.94
C GLN A 48 -19.10 -22.42 -0.24
N LYS A 49 -19.80 -21.33 -0.57
CA LYS A 49 -20.99 -21.30 -1.42
C LYS A 49 -20.83 -22.19 -2.66
N LEU A 50 -21.54 -23.33 -2.66
CA LEU A 50 -21.53 -24.39 -3.68
C LEU A 50 -21.96 -23.91 -5.09
N TRP A 51 -22.53 -22.71 -5.20
CA TRP A 51 -23.02 -22.14 -6.45
C TRP A 51 -21.97 -21.36 -7.24
N ILE A 52 -20.75 -21.19 -6.72
CA ILE A 52 -19.62 -20.72 -7.53
C ILE A 52 -19.17 -21.91 -8.37
N THR A 53 -19.90 -22.17 -9.45
CA THR A 53 -19.62 -23.24 -10.41
C THR A 53 -18.15 -23.15 -10.81
N GLU A 54 -17.44 -24.28 -10.89
CA GLU A 54 -16.04 -24.33 -11.34
C GLU A 54 -15.85 -23.55 -12.64
N LYS A 55 -16.88 -23.57 -13.50
CA LYS A 55 -16.98 -22.80 -14.74
C LYS A 55 -16.91 -21.27 -14.54
N ILE A 56 -17.49 -20.71 -13.48
CA ILE A 56 -17.42 -19.27 -13.15
C ILE A 56 -16.01 -18.92 -12.65
N VAL A 57 -15.42 -19.76 -11.78
CA VAL A 57 -14.04 -19.57 -11.33
C VAL A 57 -13.06 -19.69 -12.50
N GLU A 58 -13.32 -20.61 -13.42
CA GLU A 58 -12.55 -20.83 -14.64
C GLU A 58 -12.72 -19.66 -15.61
N LEU A 59 -13.92 -19.11 -15.78
CA LEU A 59 -14.16 -17.91 -16.58
C LEU A 59 -13.51 -16.66 -15.98
N ILE A 60 -13.53 -16.50 -14.65
CA ILE A 60 -12.82 -15.43 -13.94
C ILE A 60 -11.30 -15.64 -14.08
N ASN A 61 -10.82 -16.88 -14.03
CA ASN A 61 -9.42 -17.22 -14.26
C ASN A 61 -9.00 -17.00 -15.72
N GLN A 62 -9.83 -17.34 -16.69
CA GLN A 62 -9.59 -17.09 -18.10
C GLN A 62 -9.54 -15.59 -18.37
N ARG A 63 -10.53 -14.82 -17.90
CA ARG A 63 -10.48 -13.34 -18.00
C ARG A 63 -9.25 -12.78 -17.32
N ARG A 64 -8.89 -13.25 -16.12
CA ARG A 64 -7.62 -12.87 -15.50
C ARG A 64 -6.44 -13.24 -16.37
N LYS A 65 -6.39 -14.41 -17.02
CA LYS A 65 -5.27 -14.83 -17.87
C LYS A 65 -5.12 -13.99 -19.15
N TYR A 66 -6.23 -13.46 -19.70
CA TYR A 66 -6.22 -12.54 -20.84
C TYR A 66 -5.97 -11.08 -20.43
N ILE A 67 -6.44 -10.65 -19.26
CA ILE A 67 -6.19 -9.32 -18.70
C ILE A 67 -4.77 -9.23 -18.08
N TYR A 68 -4.24 -10.34 -17.56
CA TYR A 68 -2.88 -10.51 -17.01
C TYR A 68 -1.90 -11.15 -18.00
N LYS A 69 -2.14 -11.09 -19.31
CA LYS A 69 -0.98 -10.86 -20.17
C LYS A 69 -0.58 -9.42 -19.85
N PRO A 70 0.61 -9.14 -19.27
CA PRO A 70 1.14 -7.80 -19.40
C PRO A 70 1.39 -7.65 -20.89
N SER A 71 0.37 -7.21 -21.62
CA SER A 71 0.59 -6.66 -22.94
C SER A 71 1.65 -5.60 -22.68
N GLY A 72 2.85 -5.84 -23.22
CA GLY A 72 4.02 -4.97 -23.12
C GLY A 72 3.80 -3.66 -23.86
N TYR A 73 2.58 -3.14 -23.83
CA TYR A 73 2.16 -1.82 -24.28
C TYR A 73 2.36 -0.77 -23.19
N HIS A 74 3.15 -1.05 -22.15
CA HIS A 74 3.93 0.02 -21.55
C HIS A 74 5.08 0.34 -22.51
N SER A 75 4.73 1.00 -23.62
CA SER A 75 5.69 1.49 -24.60
C SER A 75 6.66 2.40 -23.86
N GLU A 76 7.84 1.85 -23.60
CA GLU A 76 8.91 2.49 -22.85
C GLU A 76 9.51 3.67 -23.63
N THR A 77 9.04 3.87 -24.87
CA THR A 77 9.41 4.87 -25.85
C THR A 77 8.42 6.02 -26.00
N VAL A 78 7.32 6.06 -25.22
CA VAL A 78 6.40 7.21 -25.20
C VAL A 78 7.13 8.42 -24.60
N ARG A 79 7.21 9.53 -25.36
CA ARG A 79 7.88 10.77 -24.97
C ARG A 79 7.30 11.34 -23.67
N LEU A 80 8.14 11.99 -22.86
CA LEU A 80 7.76 12.51 -21.54
C LEU A 80 6.56 13.46 -21.60
N ASP A 81 6.57 14.37 -22.57
CA ASP A 81 5.48 15.30 -22.87
C ASP A 81 4.14 14.57 -23.04
N THR A 82 4.09 13.54 -23.87
CA THR A 82 2.87 12.78 -24.12
C THR A 82 2.36 12.02 -22.90
N LYS A 83 3.24 11.58 -21.99
CA LYS A 83 2.82 10.98 -20.71
C LYS A 83 2.17 12.01 -19.82
N LEU A 84 2.80 13.18 -19.67
CA LEU A 84 2.28 14.27 -18.84
C LEU A 84 0.96 14.83 -19.39
N THR A 85 0.84 15.02 -20.71
CA THR A 85 -0.40 15.47 -21.35
C THR A 85 -1.53 14.47 -21.13
N ARG A 86 -1.27 13.17 -21.24
CA ARG A 86 -2.29 12.14 -20.98
C ARG A 86 -2.74 12.12 -19.53
N SER A 87 -1.80 12.25 -18.59
CA SER A 87 -2.13 12.38 -17.17
C SER A 87 -2.95 13.63 -16.90
N PHE A 88 -2.55 14.78 -17.45
CA PHE A 88 -3.27 16.04 -17.32
C PHE A 88 -4.72 15.91 -17.82
N LEU A 89 -4.91 15.44 -19.07
CA LEU A 89 -6.24 15.24 -19.64
C LEU A 89 -7.10 14.28 -18.81
N CYS A 90 -6.50 13.22 -18.26
CA CYS A 90 -7.18 12.27 -17.39
C CYS A 90 -7.68 12.95 -16.10
N PHE A 91 -6.81 13.69 -15.40
CA PHE A 91 -7.21 14.39 -14.18
C PHE A 91 -8.21 15.51 -14.45
N THR A 92 -8.08 16.25 -15.56
CA THR A 92 -9.08 17.23 -15.98
C THR A 92 -10.45 16.58 -16.21
N PHE A 93 -10.49 15.43 -16.90
CA PHE A 93 -11.73 14.68 -17.09
C PHE A 93 -12.34 14.23 -15.77
N ILE A 94 -11.54 13.63 -14.88
CA ILE A 94 -12.00 13.18 -13.56
C ILE A 94 -12.54 14.37 -12.74
N PHE A 95 -11.88 15.53 -12.80
CA PHE A 95 -12.31 16.74 -12.10
C PHE A 95 -13.68 17.24 -12.59
N ILE A 96 -13.87 17.31 -13.92
CA ILE A 96 -15.15 17.69 -14.52
C ILE A 96 -16.25 16.67 -14.16
N TRP A 97 -15.92 15.38 -14.23
CA TRP A 97 -16.86 14.29 -13.94
C TRP A 97 -17.43 14.32 -12.53
N HIS A 98 -16.60 14.67 -11.54
CA HIS A 98 -16.98 14.65 -10.13
C HIS A 98 -17.73 15.92 -9.65
N GLY A 99 -18.04 16.87 -10.53
CA GLY A 99 -18.91 18.01 -10.21
C GLY A 99 -18.20 19.28 -9.77
N LEU A 100 -16.91 19.47 -10.13
CA LEU A 100 -16.16 20.73 -9.97
C LEU A 100 -16.13 21.31 -8.54
N THR A 101 -16.16 20.46 -7.51
CA THR A 101 -16.07 20.92 -6.11
C THR A 101 -14.62 21.18 -5.69
N TRP A 102 -14.40 22.00 -4.66
CA TRP A 102 -13.07 22.37 -4.18
C TRP A 102 -12.28 21.17 -3.63
N GLU A 103 -12.96 20.22 -3.01
CA GLU A 103 -12.37 18.99 -2.46
C GLU A 103 -11.76 18.14 -3.59
N VAL A 104 -12.52 17.96 -4.66
CA VAL A 104 -12.10 17.20 -5.85
C VAL A 104 -11.01 17.97 -6.59
N PHE A 105 -11.09 19.30 -6.66
CA PHE A 105 -10.04 20.13 -7.24
C PHE A 105 -8.70 19.92 -6.53
N LEU A 106 -8.65 20.06 -5.21
CA LEU A 106 -7.42 19.87 -4.44
C LEU A 106 -6.90 18.44 -4.52
N TRP A 107 -7.80 17.45 -4.45
CA TRP A 107 -7.42 16.05 -4.63
C TRP A 107 -6.80 15.77 -6.00
N THR A 108 -7.41 16.24 -7.09
CA THR A 108 -6.89 16.05 -8.45
C THR A 108 -5.56 16.77 -8.66
N VAL A 109 -5.41 18.00 -8.15
CA VAL A 109 -4.15 18.76 -8.21
C VAL A 109 -3.01 18.04 -7.48
N PHE A 110 -3.22 17.59 -6.24
CA PHE A 110 -2.18 16.89 -5.50
C PHE A 110 -1.78 15.56 -6.16
N ASN A 111 -2.74 14.81 -6.68
CA ASN A 111 -2.43 13.56 -7.40
C ASN A 111 -1.73 13.81 -8.73
N PHE A 112 -2.10 14.87 -9.46
CA PHE A 112 -1.42 15.27 -10.69
C PHE A 112 0.03 15.69 -10.42
N ILE A 113 0.29 16.46 -9.36
CA ILE A 113 1.65 16.81 -8.92
C ILE A 113 2.44 15.55 -8.58
N GLY A 114 1.85 14.62 -7.81
CA GLY A 114 2.49 13.35 -7.44
C GLY A 114 2.92 12.54 -8.66
N ILE A 115 2.03 12.32 -9.62
CA ILE A 115 2.33 11.58 -10.85
C ILE A 115 3.33 12.31 -11.74
N THR A 116 3.28 13.64 -11.80
CA THR A 116 4.23 14.44 -12.57
C THR A 116 5.64 14.29 -11.99
N LEU A 117 5.79 14.45 -10.68
CA LEU A 117 7.06 14.27 -9.98
C LEU A 117 7.58 12.84 -10.11
N GLU A 118 6.72 11.83 -10.01
CA GLU A 118 7.11 10.44 -10.23
C GLU A 118 7.61 10.20 -11.66
N THR A 119 6.91 10.76 -12.65
CA THR A 119 7.28 10.63 -14.07
C THR A 119 8.63 11.31 -14.35
N LEU A 120 8.85 12.50 -13.78
CA LEU A 120 10.13 13.20 -13.85
C LEU A 120 11.24 12.41 -13.16
N ALA A 121 11.00 11.91 -11.94
CA ALA A 121 11.98 11.10 -11.21
C ALA A 121 12.37 9.83 -11.98
N ARG A 122 11.41 9.16 -12.62
CA ARG A 122 11.68 8.01 -13.50
C ARG A 122 12.48 8.39 -14.74
N PHE A 123 12.20 9.55 -15.32
CA PHE A 123 12.94 10.06 -16.48
C PHE A 123 14.40 10.38 -16.11
N PHE A 124 14.62 11.11 -15.01
CA PHE A 124 15.96 11.39 -14.50
C PHE A 124 16.70 10.10 -14.09
N GLY A 125 15.99 9.16 -13.48
CA GLY A 125 16.54 7.86 -13.09
C GLY A 125 17.04 7.01 -14.26
N LYS A 126 16.49 7.21 -15.47
CA LYS A 126 16.93 6.53 -16.70
C LYS A 126 18.14 7.18 -17.36
N SER A 127 18.51 8.39 -16.96
CA SER A 127 19.67 9.08 -17.52
C SER A 127 20.96 8.35 -17.15
N SER A 128 21.85 8.16 -18.14
CA SER A 128 23.16 7.51 -17.93
C SER A 128 24.01 8.24 -16.90
N TYR A 129 23.82 9.56 -16.76
CA TYR A 129 24.48 10.38 -15.74
C TYR A 129 24.06 9.97 -14.33
N TYR A 130 22.75 9.79 -14.09
CA TYR A 130 22.22 9.36 -12.80
C TYR A 130 22.73 7.96 -12.45
N SER A 131 22.65 7.02 -13.40
CA SER A 131 23.12 5.65 -13.18
C SER A 131 24.62 5.60 -12.87
N ARG A 132 25.44 6.43 -13.53
CA ARG A 132 26.87 6.52 -13.27
C ARG A 132 27.16 7.16 -11.91
N TYR A 133 26.48 8.25 -11.57
CA TYR A 133 26.64 8.92 -10.27
C TYR A 133 26.28 7.99 -9.10
N ILE A 134 25.13 7.31 -9.19
CA ILE A 134 24.67 6.39 -8.15
C ILE A 134 25.62 5.19 -8.02
N LYS A 135 26.04 4.57 -9.12
CA LYS A 135 26.97 3.43 -9.07
C LYS A 135 28.35 3.79 -8.53
N CYS A 136 28.82 5.03 -8.73
CA CYS A 136 30.11 5.47 -8.24
C CYS A 136 30.08 5.91 -6.77
N ASN A 137 28.97 6.50 -6.29
CA ASN A 137 28.91 7.09 -4.95
C ASN A 137 28.08 6.28 -3.94
N LEU A 138 27.13 5.43 -4.36
CA LEU A 138 26.18 4.76 -3.47
C LEU A 138 26.20 3.23 -3.65
N SER A 139 26.21 2.52 -2.52
CA SER A 139 25.88 1.09 -2.47
C SER A 139 24.38 0.88 -2.74
N GLU A 140 24.00 -0.29 -3.27
CA GLU A 140 22.59 -0.65 -3.55
C GLU A 140 21.66 -0.43 -2.35
N SER A 141 22.15 -0.68 -1.12
CA SER A 141 21.39 -0.45 0.11
C SER A 141 21.16 1.04 0.39
N ASN A 142 22.16 1.88 0.13
CA ASN A 142 22.06 3.33 0.34
C ASN A 142 21.24 4.01 -0.77
N GLU A 143 21.29 3.51 -2.01
CA GLU A 143 20.40 3.94 -3.08
C GLU A 143 18.93 3.72 -2.69
N ARG A 144 18.60 2.55 -2.15
CA ARG A 144 17.24 2.26 -1.68
C ARG A 144 16.80 3.20 -0.57
N ARG A 145 17.67 3.49 0.39
CA ARG A 145 17.38 4.43 1.50
C ARG A 145 17.14 5.84 0.98
N PHE A 146 17.97 6.30 0.04
CA PHE A 146 17.81 7.61 -0.59
C PHE A 146 16.50 7.70 -1.38
N LEU A 147 16.14 6.65 -2.12
CA LEU A 147 14.89 6.60 -2.87
C LEU A 147 13.66 6.62 -1.94
N ALA A 148 13.68 5.87 -0.84
CA ALA A 148 12.65 5.94 0.20
C ALA A 148 12.50 7.38 0.72
N PHE A 149 13.62 8.05 0.98
CA PHE A 149 13.62 9.40 1.53
C PHE A 149 12.98 10.40 0.57
N ILE A 150 13.30 10.34 -0.74
CA ILE A 150 12.68 11.21 -1.75
C ILE A 150 11.19 10.87 -1.96
N THR A 151 10.82 9.60 -1.86
CA THR A 151 9.44 9.14 -2.10
C THR A 151 8.52 9.42 -0.91
N CYS A 152 9.09 9.55 0.29
CA CYS A 152 8.37 9.83 1.54
C CYS A 152 7.45 11.07 1.45
N PRO A 153 7.94 12.29 1.12
CA PRO A 153 7.07 13.47 1.00
C PRO A 153 6.01 13.31 -0.09
N LEU A 154 6.32 12.61 -1.18
CA LEU A 154 5.35 12.30 -2.24
C LEU A 154 4.20 11.42 -1.74
N THR A 155 4.54 10.41 -0.93
CA THR A 155 3.58 9.47 -0.33
C THR A 155 2.73 10.17 0.71
N MET A 156 3.32 11.06 1.50
CA MET A 156 2.61 11.92 2.45
C MET A 156 1.62 12.84 1.74
N LEU A 157 2.03 13.50 0.65
CA LEU A 157 1.14 14.36 -0.14
C LEU A 157 -0.03 13.58 -0.75
N SER A 158 0.23 12.36 -1.24
CA SER A 158 -0.82 11.47 -1.73
C SER A 158 -1.80 11.06 -0.61
N ALA A 159 -1.31 10.77 0.59
CA ALA A 159 -2.18 10.48 1.73
C ALA A 159 -3.05 11.68 2.13
N ILE A 160 -2.47 12.89 2.19
CA ILE A 160 -3.20 14.14 2.45
C ILE A 160 -4.28 14.36 1.39
N SER A 161 -3.98 14.13 0.11
CA SER A 161 -4.97 14.27 -0.96
C SER A 161 -6.22 13.41 -0.70
N ASN A 162 -6.05 12.18 -0.20
CA ASN A 162 -7.18 11.30 0.08
C ASN A 162 -8.08 11.84 1.22
N PHE A 163 -7.52 12.57 2.19
CA PHE A 163 -8.32 13.23 3.22
C PHE A 163 -9.16 14.36 2.65
N PHE A 164 -8.67 15.12 1.66
CA PHE A 164 -9.51 16.09 0.94
C PHE A 164 -10.69 15.40 0.25
N PHE A 165 -10.45 14.26 -0.41
CA PHE A 165 -11.48 13.57 -1.18
C PHE A 165 -12.55 12.89 -0.31
N PHE A 166 -12.16 12.17 0.75
CA PHE A 166 -13.10 11.42 1.60
C PHE A 166 -13.58 12.20 2.81
N GLY A 167 -12.73 13.07 3.38
CA GLY A 167 -13.00 13.80 4.61
C GLY A 167 -13.53 15.21 4.38
N GLY A 168 -13.58 15.69 3.14
CA GLY A 168 -13.99 17.05 2.81
C GLY A 168 -12.90 18.09 3.03
N LEU A 169 -13.23 19.35 2.73
CA LEU A 169 -12.29 20.47 2.75
C LEU A 169 -11.71 20.71 4.16
N ASP A 170 -12.57 20.71 5.18
CA ASP A 170 -12.18 21.01 6.57
C ASP A 170 -11.20 19.98 7.12
N ALA A 171 -11.45 18.69 6.86
CA ALA A 171 -10.54 17.63 7.27
C ALA A 171 -9.21 17.74 6.53
N GLY A 172 -9.24 17.93 5.21
CA GLY A 172 -8.03 18.07 4.39
C GLY A 172 -7.15 19.24 4.83
N ILE A 173 -7.74 20.42 5.06
CA ILE A 173 -7.04 21.61 5.55
C ILE A 173 -6.47 21.36 6.95
N SER A 174 -7.25 20.78 7.86
CA SER A 174 -6.79 20.48 9.22
C SER A 174 -5.56 19.59 9.23
N TYR A 175 -5.53 18.53 8.40
CA TYR A 175 -4.35 17.67 8.28
C TYR A 175 -3.17 18.36 7.58
N PHE A 176 -3.44 19.18 6.56
CA PHE A 176 -2.40 19.94 5.87
C PHE A 176 -1.73 20.95 6.82
N GLU A 177 -2.52 21.75 7.52
CA GLU A 177 -2.02 22.73 8.50
C GLU A 177 -1.33 22.04 9.67
N ALA A 178 -1.88 20.93 10.17
CA ALA A 178 -1.21 20.13 11.20
C ALA A 178 0.20 19.76 10.76
N ILE A 179 0.37 19.18 9.57
CA ILE A 179 1.67 18.66 9.11
C ILE A 179 2.66 19.77 8.77
N PHE A 180 2.21 20.81 8.06
CA PHE A 180 3.12 21.81 7.48
C PHE A 180 3.31 23.07 8.33
N VAL A 181 2.36 23.41 9.20
CA VAL A 181 2.33 24.71 9.90
C VAL A 181 2.37 24.55 11.41
N LEU A 182 1.52 23.68 11.97
CA LEU A 182 1.24 23.64 13.41
C LEU A 182 2.09 22.63 14.18
N ASN A 183 2.50 21.52 13.55
CA ASN A 183 3.25 20.49 14.24
C ASN A 183 4.63 20.95 14.68
N THR A 184 5.02 20.47 15.86
CA THR A 184 6.39 20.57 16.33
C THR A 184 7.34 19.71 15.49
N TRP A 185 8.63 20.07 15.48
CA TRP A 185 9.67 19.32 14.79
C TRP A 185 9.68 17.82 15.17
N MET A 186 9.42 17.49 16.43
CA MET A 186 9.39 16.10 16.90
C MET A 186 8.22 15.31 16.31
N GLN A 187 7.03 15.91 16.21
CA GLN A 187 5.86 15.28 15.57
C GLN A 187 6.12 15.05 14.08
N ASN A 188 6.72 16.02 13.40
CA ASN A 188 7.07 15.89 11.99
C ASN A 188 8.13 14.81 11.75
N ILE A 189 9.11 14.66 12.63
CA ILE A 189 10.08 13.55 12.57
C ILE A 189 9.36 12.20 12.69
N ILE A 190 8.43 12.06 13.63
CA ILE A 190 7.66 10.81 13.80
C ILE A 190 6.87 10.48 12.51
N ILE A 191 6.19 11.48 11.93
CA ILE A 191 5.44 11.31 10.68
C ILE A 191 6.37 10.89 9.54
N ILE A 192 7.52 11.55 9.39
CA ILE A 192 8.53 11.19 8.39
C ILE A 192 9.01 9.75 8.60
N ILE A 193 9.27 9.32 9.84
CA ILE A 193 9.69 7.94 10.15
C ILE A 193 8.61 6.94 9.74
N ILE A 194 7.33 7.23 10.00
CA ILE A 194 6.20 6.37 9.61
C ILE A 194 6.15 6.25 8.09
N PHE A 195 6.10 7.36 7.37
CA PHE A 195 6.02 7.34 5.90
C PHE A 195 7.27 6.74 5.24
N TYR A 196 8.45 7.00 5.79
CA TYR A 196 9.69 6.37 5.37
C TYR A 196 9.62 4.85 5.55
N SER A 197 9.11 4.37 6.69
CA SER A 197 8.93 2.94 6.95
C SER A 197 7.94 2.31 5.97
N MET A 198 6.84 3.00 5.65
CA MET A 198 5.90 2.56 4.61
C MET A 198 6.56 2.46 3.23
N CYS A 199 7.41 3.43 2.87
CA CYS A 199 8.17 3.39 1.62
C CYS A 199 9.14 2.20 1.59
N GLN A 200 9.85 1.94 2.68
CA GLN A 200 10.77 0.79 2.80
C GLN A 200 10.03 -0.54 2.64
N ILE A 201 8.89 -0.70 3.31
CA ILE A 201 8.05 -1.90 3.20
C ILE A 201 7.54 -2.07 1.77
N SER A 202 7.07 -0.99 1.13
CA SER A 202 6.59 -1.00 -0.25
C SER A 202 7.67 -1.43 -1.24
N MET A 203 8.90 -0.94 -1.08
CA MET A 203 10.03 -1.34 -1.92
C MET A 203 10.44 -2.80 -1.71
N GLU A 204 10.47 -3.28 -0.46
CA GLU A 204 10.78 -4.68 -0.16
C GLU A 204 9.71 -5.63 -0.72
N PHE A 205 8.44 -5.26 -0.58
CA PHE A 205 7.34 -6.03 -1.16
C PHE A 205 7.44 -6.11 -2.69
N ASN A 206 7.79 -4.99 -3.35
CA ASN A 206 8.03 -4.97 -4.79
C ASN A 206 9.23 -5.84 -5.20
N HIS A 207 10.30 -5.84 -4.41
CA HIS A 207 11.46 -6.71 -4.63
C HIS A 207 11.06 -8.19 -4.53
N TYR A 208 10.37 -8.57 -3.45
CA TYR A 208 9.85 -9.93 -3.25
C TYR A 208 8.96 -10.40 -4.42
N GLN A 209 8.05 -9.54 -4.91
CA GLN A 209 7.21 -9.88 -6.06
C GLN A 209 8.02 -10.14 -7.34
N LYS A 210 9.04 -9.33 -7.61
CA LYS A 210 9.91 -9.51 -8.79
C LYS A 210 10.66 -10.84 -8.71
N THR A 211 11.22 -11.17 -7.55
CA THR A 211 11.92 -12.44 -7.30
C THR A 211 11.00 -13.63 -7.48
N LYS A 212 9.78 -13.58 -6.92
CA LYS A 212 8.77 -14.63 -7.08
C LYS A 212 8.33 -14.84 -8.54
N LYS A 213 8.17 -13.76 -9.31
CA LYS A 213 7.87 -13.84 -10.75
C LYS A 213 9.01 -14.48 -11.54
N LYS A 214 10.27 -14.12 -11.24
CA LYS A 214 11.46 -14.68 -11.88
C LYS A 214 11.61 -16.19 -11.60
N GLN A 215 11.38 -16.61 -10.36
CA GLN A 215 11.39 -18.02 -9.97
C GLN A 215 10.33 -18.83 -10.72
N LYS A 216 9.10 -18.31 -10.83
CA LYS A 216 8.05 -18.95 -11.63
C LYS A 216 8.45 -19.04 -13.10
N PHE A 217 9.00 -17.98 -13.68
CA PHE A 217 9.42 -17.98 -15.08
C PHE A 217 10.50 -19.05 -15.34
N ASN A 218 11.54 -19.12 -14.50
CA ASN A 218 12.60 -20.13 -14.59
C ASN A 218 12.14 -21.58 -14.31
N GLN A 219 10.89 -21.80 -13.89
CA GLN A 219 10.33 -23.14 -13.70
C GLN A 219 9.56 -23.62 -14.94
N TYR A 220 9.20 -22.71 -15.85
CA TYR A 220 8.48 -23.02 -17.10
C TYR A 220 9.37 -23.02 -18.34
N PHE A 221 10.66 -22.70 -18.20
CA PHE A 221 11.71 -22.71 -19.22
C PHE A 221 12.97 -23.34 -18.63
#